data_AF-A0A5J4PWI3-F1
#
_entry.id   AF-A0A5J4PWI3-F1
#
_cell.length_a   1.000
_cell.length_b   1.000
_cell.length_c   1.000
_cell.angle_alpha   90.00
_cell.angle_beta   90.00
_cell.angle_gamma   90.00
#
_symmetry.space_group_name_H-M   'P 1'
#
loop_
_entity.id
_entity.type
_entity.pdbx_description
1 polymer ?
#
loop_
_entity_poly.entity_id
_entity_poly.type
_entity_poly.pdbx_seq_one_letter_code
_entity_poly.pdbx_strand_id
1 'polypeptide(L)'
;MMIFFFRTYFNSVIAVEYDNEHISEDTKKLCWLFGEAVPENQNRLNGYFVGPRREMITPWSTNAVEITQNMGIKHITRIEEYFPVKDDNADYDPMLQRLYKGLNQEIFTVNSQPEPILSIDNLEAYNEKEGLALSKEEIGYLKNIEKELGRKLTDSEIFGFAQINSEHCRHKIFG
;
A
#
# COMPACT_ATOMS: atom_id res chain seq x y z
N MET A 1 -14.24 9.93 6.59
CA MET A 1 -14.09 8.55 6.08
C MET A 1 -14.40 7.61 7.22
N MET A 2 -15.25 6.63 6.99
CA MET A 2 -15.70 5.66 7.98
C MET A 2 -15.57 4.25 7.41
N ILE A 3 -15.24 3.28 8.26
CA ILE A 3 -15.06 1.89 7.88
C ILE A 3 -16.28 1.08 8.32
N PHE A 4 -16.94 0.47 7.35
CA PHE A 4 -18.08 -0.43 7.55
C PHE A 4 -17.62 -1.87 7.39
N PHE A 5 -18.05 -2.74 8.31
CA PHE A 5 -17.66 -4.14 8.31
C PHE A 5 -18.84 -5.01 7.86
N PHE A 6 -18.54 -6.02 7.03
CA PHE A 6 -19.50 -7.00 6.53
C PHE A 6 -18.95 -8.39 6.77
N ARG A 7 -19.71 -9.24 7.46
CA ARG A 7 -19.39 -10.65 7.70
C ARG A 7 -19.87 -11.49 6.52
N THR A 8 -18.97 -12.16 5.84
CA THR A 8 -19.33 -13.07 4.75
C THR A 8 -19.89 -14.39 5.28
N TYR A 9 -20.51 -15.18 4.40
CA TYR A 9 -20.95 -16.54 4.72
C TYR A 9 -19.82 -17.46 5.23
N PHE A 10 -18.58 -17.23 4.77
CA PHE A 10 -17.40 -17.99 5.20
C PHE A 10 -16.72 -17.41 6.46
N ASN A 11 -17.41 -16.53 7.19
CA ASN A 11 -16.93 -15.83 8.39
C ASN A 11 -15.78 -14.83 8.19
N SER A 12 -15.28 -14.63 6.97
CA SER A 12 -14.36 -13.52 6.69
C SER A 12 -15.06 -12.17 6.87
N VAL A 13 -14.27 -11.11 7.06
CA VAL A 13 -14.73 -9.74 7.23
C VAL A 13 -14.28 -8.92 6.06
N ILE A 14 -15.22 -8.35 5.34
CA ILE A 14 -14.95 -7.30 4.37
C ILE A 14 -15.06 -5.96 5.07
N ALA A 15 -13.99 -5.18 5.02
CA ALA A 15 -13.95 -3.81 5.51
C ALA A 15 -14.04 -2.85 4.32
N VAL A 16 -15.03 -1.95 4.35
CA VAL A 16 -15.31 -0.98 3.31
C VAL A 16 -15.04 0.41 3.86
N GLU A 17 -14.08 1.11 3.29
CA GLU A 17 -13.85 2.53 3.55
C GLU A 17 -14.76 3.37 2.66
N TYR A 18 -15.62 4.16 3.32
CA TYR A 18 -16.59 5.02 2.68
C TYR A 18 -16.30 6.48 3.05
N ASP A 19 -16.42 7.39 2.08
CA ASP A 19 -16.10 8.80 2.29
C ASP A 19 -17.13 9.56 3.15
N ASN A 20 -18.28 8.95 3.43
CA ASN A 20 -19.40 9.51 4.21
C ASN A 20 -19.68 8.74 5.51
N GLU A 21 -20.42 9.33 6.44
CA GLU A 21 -20.75 8.75 7.75
C GLU A 21 -21.88 7.70 7.69
N HIS A 22 -22.61 7.65 6.57
CA HIS A 22 -23.77 6.76 6.43
C HIS A 22 -23.78 6.05 5.08
N ILE A 23 -23.76 4.72 5.11
CA ILE A 23 -23.80 3.82 3.93
C ILE A 23 -25.20 3.26 3.65
N SER A 24 -26.24 3.84 4.26
CA SER A 24 -27.56 3.19 4.41
C SER A 24 -28.25 2.83 3.08
N GLU A 25 -28.12 3.66 2.05
CA GLU A 25 -28.73 3.42 0.73
C GLU A 25 -28.04 2.29 -0.05
N ASP A 26 -26.73 2.13 0.15
CA ASP A 26 -25.90 1.16 -0.58
C ASP A 26 -25.68 -0.14 0.20
N THR A 27 -26.01 -0.18 1.49
CA THR A 27 -25.80 -1.35 2.36
C THR A 27 -26.39 -2.62 1.74
N LYS A 28 -27.64 -2.57 1.25
CA LYS A 28 -28.30 -3.74 0.63
C LYS A 28 -27.57 -4.21 -0.63
N LYS A 29 -27.07 -3.29 -1.46
CA LYS A 29 -26.33 -3.63 -2.68
C LYS A 29 -24.98 -4.26 -2.33
N LEU A 30 -24.32 -3.75 -1.29
CA LEU A 30 -23.06 -4.29 -0.78
C LEU A 30 -23.24 -5.68 -0.17
N CYS A 31 -24.28 -5.89 0.64
CA CYS A 31 -24.62 -7.22 1.14
C CYS A 31 -24.78 -8.23 0.00
N TRP A 32 -25.52 -7.86 -1.06
CA TRP A 32 -25.68 -8.71 -2.24
C TRP A 32 -24.34 -8.97 -2.96
N LEU A 33 -23.57 -7.90 -3.22
CA LEU A 33 -22.26 -7.98 -3.88
C LEU A 33 -21.26 -8.88 -3.14
N PHE A 34 -21.32 -8.85 -1.81
CA PHE A 34 -20.46 -9.65 -0.94
C PHE A 34 -21.03 -11.05 -0.64
N GLY A 35 -22.02 -11.51 -1.43
CA GLY A 35 -22.58 -12.85 -1.31
C GLY A 35 -23.49 -13.02 -0.09
N GLU A 36 -24.46 -12.11 0.05
CA GLU A 36 -25.38 -12.04 1.19
C GLU A 36 -24.68 -11.83 2.55
N ALA A 37 -23.60 -11.03 2.52
CA ALA A 37 -22.86 -10.70 3.74
C ALA A 37 -23.72 -9.88 4.72
N VAL A 38 -23.52 -10.14 6.01
CA VAL A 38 -24.27 -9.48 7.09
C VAL A 38 -23.49 -8.23 7.55
N PRO A 39 -24.11 -7.05 7.55
CA PRO A 39 -23.45 -5.85 8.05
C PRO A 39 -23.25 -5.94 9.57
N GLU A 40 -22.08 -5.53 10.03
CA GLU A 40 -21.74 -5.46 11.45
C GLU A 40 -22.02 -4.06 11.98
N ASN A 41 -22.87 -3.95 13.00
CA ASN A 41 -23.27 -2.66 13.59
C ASN A 41 -22.22 -2.07 14.57
N GLN A 42 -20.96 -2.52 14.49
CA GLN A 42 -19.91 -2.16 15.43
C GLN A 42 -18.76 -1.45 14.73
N ASN A 43 -18.31 -0.33 15.28
CA ASN A 43 -17.14 0.40 14.77
C ASN A 43 -15.81 -0.30 15.06
N ARG A 44 -15.85 -1.37 15.87
CA ARG A 44 -14.71 -2.21 16.23
C ARG A 44 -15.14 -3.66 16.35
N LEU A 45 -14.37 -4.56 15.75
CA LEU A 45 -14.49 -6.00 15.91
C LEU A 45 -13.37 -6.51 16.79
N ASN A 46 -13.72 -7.23 17.85
CA ASN A 46 -12.76 -7.87 18.75
C ASN A 46 -12.33 -9.25 18.20
N GLY A 47 -11.15 -9.71 18.60
CA GLY A 47 -10.58 -10.99 18.17
C GLY A 47 -9.24 -10.81 17.45
N TYR A 48 -8.79 -11.86 16.78
CA TYR A 48 -7.58 -11.84 15.96
C TYR A 48 -7.96 -12.04 14.51
N PHE A 49 -7.33 -11.27 13.63
CA PHE A 49 -7.59 -11.32 12.19
C PHE A 49 -6.27 -11.33 11.44
N VAL A 50 -6.20 -12.08 10.35
CA VAL A 50 -5.14 -11.98 9.36
C VAL A 50 -5.70 -11.24 8.16
N GLY A 51 -4.97 -10.26 7.64
CA GLY A 51 -5.38 -9.51 6.46
C GLY A 51 -4.18 -8.84 5.80
N PRO A 52 -4.41 -8.11 4.70
CA PRO A 52 -3.34 -7.42 3.99
C PRO A 52 -2.66 -6.38 4.88
N ARG A 53 -1.39 -6.08 4.57
CA ARG A 53 -0.68 -4.94 5.16
C ARG A 53 -1.41 -3.65 4.81
N ARG A 54 -1.72 -2.81 5.81
CA ARG A 54 -2.46 -1.56 5.62
C ARG A 54 -1.79 -0.59 4.64
N GLU A 55 -0.47 -0.69 4.52
CA GLU A 55 0.40 0.11 3.64
C GLU A 55 0.31 -0.33 2.16
N MET A 56 -0.27 -1.50 1.88
CA MET A 56 -0.46 -2.05 0.53
C MET A 56 -1.94 -2.02 0.16
N ILE A 57 -2.27 -1.88 -1.12
CA ILE A 57 -3.63 -2.09 -1.65
C ILE A 57 -3.61 -3.41 -2.42
N THR A 58 -4.49 -4.35 -2.08
CA THR A 58 -4.52 -5.64 -2.78
C THR A 58 -5.08 -5.49 -4.21
N PRO A 59 -4.66 -6.34 -5.17
CA PRO A 59 -5.31 -6.38 -6.48
C PRO A 59 -6.81 -6.67 -6.39
N TRP A 60 -7.21 -7.47 -5.38
CA TRP A 60 -8.61 -7.73 -5.06
C TRP A 60 -9.36 -6.44 -4.67
N SER A 61 -8.78 -5.60 -3.80
CA SER A 61 -9.34 -4.30 -3.43
C SER A 61 -9.57 -3.42 -4.65
N THR A 62 -8.59 -3.32 -5.55
CA THR A 62 -8.71 -2.51 -6.77
C THR A 62 -9.92 -2.93 -7.59
N ASN A 63 -10.06 -4.24 -7.85
CA ASN A 63 -11.18 -4.78 -8.63
C ASN A 63 -12.52 -4.63 -7.90
N ALA A 64 -12.55 -4.87 -6.58
CA ALA A 64 -13.76 -4.75 -5.79
C ALA A 64 -14.29 -3.31 -5.78
N VAL A 65 -13.40 -2.33 -5.60
CA VAL A 65 -13.74 -0.91 -5.69
C VAL A 65 -14.27 -0.57 -7.09
N GLU A 66 -13.59 -0.99 -8.16
CA GLU A 66 -14.03 -0.75 -9.54
C GLU A 66 -15.44 -1.33 -9.81
N ILE A 67 -15.70 -2.56 -9.36
CA ILE A 67 -17.03 -3.20 -9.48
C ILE A 67 -18.10 -2.36 -8.79
N THR A 68 -17.85 -1.88 -7.56
CA THR A 68 -18.81 -1.05 -6.84
C THR A 68 -19.12 0.26 -7.57
N GLN A 69 -18.09 0.90 -8.14
CA GLN A 69 -18.24 2.12 -8.93
C GLN A 69 -19.09 1.89 -10.20
N ASN A 70 -18.83 0.78 -10.92
CA ASN A 70 -19.61 0.39 -12.10
C ASN A 70 -21.08 0.07 -11.77
N MET A 71 -21.36 -0.37 -10.55
CA MET A 71 -22.71 -0.61 -10.04
C MET A 71 -23.39 0.65 -9.47
N GLY A 72 -22.75 1.82 -9.60
CA GLY A 72 -23.29 3.08 -9.11
C GLY A 72 -23.20 3.27 -7.60
N ILE A 73 -22.47 2.40 -6.89
CA ILE A 73 -22.09 2.60 -5.48
C ILE A 73 -20.82 3.43 -5.50
N LYS A 74 -21.01 4.74 -5.44
CA LYS A 74 -19.91 5.71 -5.43
C LYS A 74 -19.37 5.82 -4.01
N HIS A 75 -18.35 6.65 -3.78
CA HIS A 75 -17.88 7.01 -2.43
C HIS A 75 -17.10 5.93 -1.66
N ILE A 76 -16.91 4.73 -2.24
CA ILE A 76 -15.98 3.73 -1.70
C ILE A 76 -14.56 4.04 -2.17
N THR A 77 -13.64 4.19 -1.22
CA THR A 77 -12.21 4.44 -1.49
C THR A 77 -11.37 3.18 -1.39
N ARG A 78 -11.77 2.23 -0.55
CA ARG A 78 -11.02 0.99 -0.31
C ARG A 78 -11.92 -0.14 0.17
N ILE A 79 -11.66 -1.37 -0.27
CA ILE A 79 -12.32 -2.58 0.21
C ILE A 79 -11.25 -3.64 0.47
N GLU A 80 -11.15 -4.18 1.67
CA GLU A 80 -10.22 -5.28 1.96
C GLU A 80 -10.90 -6.41 2.74
N GLU A 81 -10.35 -7.61 2.62
CA GLU A 81 -10.85 -8.80 3.31
C GLU A 81 -9.89 -9.25 4.42
N TYR A 82 -10.47 -9.64 5.56
CA TYR A 82 -9.79 -10.07 6.76
C TYR A 82 -10.36 -11.41 7.23
N PHE A 83 -9.47 -12.32 7.65
CA PHE A 83 -9.82 -13.68 8.04
C PHE A 83 -9.67 -13.83 9.56
N PRO A 84 -10.76 -14.17 10.29
CA PRO A 84 -10.65 -14.43 11.71
C PRO A 84 -9.72 -15.61 11.98
N VAL A 85 -8.89 -15.47 13.00
CA VAL A 85 -7.98 -16.52 13.48
C VAL A 85 -8.12 -16.70 14.98
N LYS A 86 -7.67 -17.84 15.48
CA LYS A 86 -7.87 -18.24 16.88
C LYS A 86 -7.11 -17.34 17.86
N ASP A 87 -5.84 -17.09 17.58
CA ASP A 87 -4.92 -16.37 18.45
C ASP A 87 -3.78 -15.72 17.64
N ASP A 88 -2.82 -15.10 18.33
CA ASP A 88 -1.70 -14.39 17.69
C ASP A 88 -0.56 -15.28 17.17
N ASN A 89 -0.69 -16.61 17.29
CA ASN A 89 0.22 -17.58 16.69
C ASN A 89 -0.30 -18.15 15.36
N ALA A 90 -1.34 -17.53 14.80
CA ALA A 90 -1.86 -17.91 13.49
C ALA A 90 -0.78 -17.80 12.42
N ASP A 91 -0.77 -18.77 11.51
CA ASP A 91 0.12 -18.76 10.35
C ASP A 91 -0.44 -17.83 9.25
N TYR A 92 0.42 -17.07 8.59
CA TYR A 92 0.09 -16.16 7.50
C TYR A 92 1.33 -15.82 6.70
N ASP A 93 1.16 -15.33 5.47
CA ASP A 93 2.28 -14.89 4.64
C ASP A 93 2.87 -13.58 5.23
N PRO A 94 4.09 -13.59 5.79
CA PRO A 94 4.65 -12.39 6.42
C PRO A 94 5.00 -11.30 5.40
N MET A 95 5.14 -11.62 4.12
CA MET A 95 5.44 -10.64 3.06
C MET A 95 4.20 -9.85 2.65
N LEU A 96 3.04 -10.50 2.63
CA LEU A 96 1.79 -9.93 2.09
C LEU A 96 0.78 -9.54 3.19
N GLN A 97 0.80 -10.23 4.31
CA GLN A 97 -0.23 -10.15 5.35
C GLN A 97 0.35 -9.72 6.70
N ARG A 98 -0.55 -9.35 7.61
CA ARG A 98 -0.26 -9.00 9.00
C ARG A 98 -1.38 -9.50 9.90
N LEU A 99 -1.02 -9.85 11.14
CA LEU A 99 -1.97 -10.11 12.21
C LEU A 99 -2.49 -8.80 12.84
N TYR A 100 -3.80 -8.70 12.99
CA TYR A 100 -4.52 -7.59 13.61
C TYR A 100 -5.18 -8.05 14.92
N LYS A 101 -4.94 -7.31 16.01
CA LYS A 101 -5.61 -7.51 17.31
C LYS A 101 -6.91 -6.71 17.35
N GLY A 102 -7.88 -7.20 16.59
CA GLY A 102 -9.16 -6.55 16.31
C GLY A 102 -9.09 -5.65 15.08
N LEU A 103 -10.27 -5.31 14.56
CA LEU A 103 -10.45 -4.37 13.45
C LEU A 103 -11.19 -3.14 13.96
N ASN A 104 -10.77 -1.94 13.56
CA ASN A 104 -11.35 -0.68 14.00
C ASN A 104 -11.35 0.35 12.85
N GLN A 105 -11.72 1.59 13.12
CA GLN A 105 -11.78 2.66 12.12
C GLN A 105 -10.40 3.13 11.60
N GLU A 106 -9.29 2.58 12.10
CA GLU A 106 -7.93 2.98 11.74
C GLU A 106 -7.18 1.88 10.96
N ILE A 107 -7.86 0.80 10.56
CA ILE A 107 -7.20 -0.36 9.93
C ILE A 107 -6.59 -0.04 8.57
N PHE A 108 -7.04 1.02 7.91
CA PHE A 108 -6.47 1.54 6.66
C PHE A 108 -5.59 2.77 6.87
N THR A 109 -5.53 3.32 8.08
CA THR A 109 -4.77 4.54 8.37
C THR A 109 -3.27 4.25 8.31
N VAL A 110 -2.59 4.93 7.39
CA VAL A 110 -1.14 4.99 7.28
C VAL A 110 -0.69 6.37 7.76
N ASN A 111 -0.07 6.42 8.93
CA ASN A 111 0.46 7.67 9.50
C ASN A 111 1.81 8.01 8.86
N SER A 112 1.79 8.41 7.59
CA SER A 112 2.96 8.91 6.88
C SER A 112 2.66 10.27 6.26
N GLN A 113 3.64 11.17 6.28
CA GLN A 113 3.58 12.44 5.59
C GLN A 113 4.46 12.37 4.35
N PRO A 114 4.10 13.03 3.23
CA PRO A 114 4.98 13.12 2.08
C PRO A 114 6.36 13.65 2.49
N GLU A 115 7.40 12.88 2.19
CA GLU A 115 8.78 13.30 2.45
C GLU A 115 9.17 14.43 1.49
N PRO A 116 9.90 15.45 1.95
CA PRO A 116 10.40 16.50 1.07
C PRO A 116 11.48 15.96 0.14
N ILE A 117 11.63 16.59 -1.03
CA ILE A 117 12.72 16.29 -1.97
C ILE A 117 14.07 16.54 -1.28
N LEU A 118 14.94 15.54 -1.30
CA LEU A 118 16.27 15.64 -0.71
C LEU A 118 17.30 16.06 -1.75
N SER A 119 18.04 17.13 -1.48
CA SER A 119 19.27 17.45 -2.20
C SER A 119 20.44 16.69 -1.59
N ILE A 120 21.17 15.91 -2.38
CA ILE A 120 22.19 14.99 -1.87
C ILE A 120 23.55 15.67 -1.80
N ASP A 121 24.15 15.66 -0.62
CA ASP A 121 25.48 16.25 -0.38
C ASP A 121 26.62 15.28 -0.64
N ASN A 122 26.40 14.01 -0.35
CA ASN A 122 27.40 12.95 -0.41
C ASN A 122 26.81 11.75 -1.17
N LEU A 123 27.17 11.66 -2.45
CA LEU A 123 26.70 10.62 -3.35
C LEU A 123 27.14 9.22 -2.90
N GLU A 124 28.36 9.06 -2.38
CA GLU A 124 28.83 7.77 -1.87
C GLU A 124 28.00 7.28 -0.69
N ALA A 125 27.78 8.15 0.31
CA ALA A 125 26.99 7.80 1.49
C ALA A 125 25.53 7.51 1.12
N TYR A 126 24.95 8.28 0.19
CA TYR A 126 23.60 8.06 -0.29
C TYR A 126 23.48 6.74 -1.08
N ASN A 127 24.46 6.43 -1.93
CA ASN A 127 24.52 5.16 -2.67
C ASN A 127 24.54 3.94 -1.74
N GLU A 128 25.32 3.98 -0.66
CA GLU A 128 25.37 2.90 0.33
C GLU A 128 24.06 2.80 1.12
N LYS A 129 23.53 3.94 1.58
CA LYS A 129 22.31 4.00 2.39
C LYS A 129 21.09 3.46 1.63
N GLU A 130 20.92 3.86 0.38
CA GLU A 130 19.76 3.48 -0.44
C GLU A 130 19.99 2.22 -1.29
N GLY A 131 21.20 1.63 -1.21
CA GLY A 131 21.52 0.39 -1.92
C GLY A 131 21.50 0.51 -3.45
N LEU A 132 21.95 1.65 -3.99
CA LEU A 132 21.84 1.96 -5.42
C LEU A 132 22.82 1.18 -6.31
N ALA A 133 23.83 0.55 -5.71
CA ALA A 133 24.85 -0.25 -6.39
C ALA A 133 25.59 0.47 -7.53
N LEU A 134 25.77 1.80 -7.41
CA LEU A 134 26.52 2.59 -8.37
C LEU A 134 28.02 2.25 -8.30
N SER A 135 28.64 2.09 -9.46
CA SER A 135 30.08 1.96 -9.60
C SER A 135 30.80 3.29 -9.33
N LYS A 136 32.12 3.22 -9.11
CA LYS A 136 32.96 4.43 -8.94
C LYS A 136 32.91 5.36 -10.15
N GLU A 137 32.80 4.79 -11.35
CA GLU A 137 32.71 5.54 -12.61
C GLU A 137 31.39 6.28 -12.72
N GLU A 138 30.28 5.62 -12.37
CA GLU A 138 28.94 6.21 -12.34
C GLU A 138 28.82 7.33 -11.31
N ILE A 139 29.39 7.15 -10.12
CA ILE A 139 29.47 8.22 -9.11
C ILE A 139 30.30 9.40 -9.65
N GLY A 140 31.43 9.12 -10.30
CA GLY A 140 32.26 10.15 -10.94
C GLY A 140 31.50 10.92 -12.03
N TYR A 141 30.68 10.24 -12.82
CA TYR A 141 29.81 10.84 -13.82
C TYR A 141 28.77 11.78 -13.20
N LEU A 142 28.08 11.34 -12.14
CA LEU A 142 27.10 12.17 -11.43
C LEU A 142 27.75 13.42 -10.82
N LYS A 143 28.95 13.30 -10.25
CA LYS A 143 29.72 14.45 -9.73
C LYS A 143 30.06 15.48 -10.81
N ASN A 144 30.26 15.05 -12.05
CA ASN A 144 30.49 15.97 -13.16
C ASN A 144 29.20 16.68 -13.56
N ILE A 145 28.07 15.97 -13.58
CA ILE A 145 26.75 16.58 -13.82
C ILE A 145 26.44 17.65 -12.76
N GLU A 146 26.69 17.38 -11.47
CA GLU A 146 26.48 18.37 -10.41
C GLU A 146 27.26 19.67 -10.65
N LYS A 147 28.51 19.54 -11.12
CA LYS A 147 29.36 20.69 -11.47
C LYS A 147 28.82 21.47 -12.66
N GLU A 148 28.36 20.77 -13.70
CA GLU A 148 27.81 21.39 -14.91
C GLU A 148 26.48 22.12 -14.63
N LEU A 149 25.62 21.53 -13.79
CA LEU A 149 24.35 22.14 -13.41
C LEU A 149 24.50 23.26 -12.38
N GLY A 150 25.65 23.34 -11.69
CA GLY A 150 25.87 24.30 -10.61
C GLY A 150 24.96 24.08 -9.39
N ARG A 151 24.41 22.86 -9.22
CA ARG A 151 23.57 22.47 -8.09
C ARG A 151 23.76 20.99 -7.76
N LYS A 152 23.39 20.62 -6.54
CA LYS A 152 23.32 19.23 -6.09
C LYS A 152 22.22 18.47 -6.84
N LEU A 153 22.41 17.18 -7.03
CA LEU A 153 21.36 16.29 -7.54
C LEU A 153 20.39 15.91 -6.43
N THR A 154 19.16 15.67 -6.83
CA THR A 154 18.11 15.20 -5.92
C THR A 154 18.15 13.68 -5.76
N ASP A 155 17.60 13.20 -4.66
CA ASP A 155 17.32 11.78 -4.39
C ASP A 155 16.71 11.05 -5.60
N SER A 156 15.66 11.63 -6.19
CA SER A 156 14.93 11.07 -7.32
C SER A 156 15.75 11.03 -8.61
N GLU A 157 16.55 12.06 -8.88
CA GLU A 157 17.46 12.10 -10.04
C GLU A 157 18.51 11.00 -9.94
N ILE A 158 19.12 10.82 -8.76
CA ILE A 158 20.16 9.81 -8.53
C ILE A 158 19.55 8.41 -8.54
N PHE A 159 18.40 8.21 -7.91
CA PHE A 159 17.71 6.92 -7.90
C PHE A 159 17.29 6.51 -9.32
N GLY A 160 16.69 7.45 -10.08
CA GLY A 160 16.33 7.21 -11.48
C GLY A 160 17.53 6.84 -12.34
N PHE A 161 18.65 7.56 -12.18
CA PHE A 161 19.91 7.23 -12.84
C PHE A 161 20.40 5.81 -12.51
N ALA A 162 20.35 5.41 -11.23
CA ALA A 162 20.77 4.08 -10.81
C ALA A 162 19.94 2.97 -11.45
N GLN A 163 18.61 3.13 -11.52
CA GLN A 163 17.72 2.12 -12.10
C GLN A 163 17.97 1.92 -13.61
N ILE A 164 18.06 3.00 -14.38
CA ILE A 164 18.26 2.91 -15.84
C ILE A 164 19.67 2.43 -16.22
N ASN A 165 20.65 2.63 -15.33
CA ASN A 165 22.02 2.18 -15.51
C ASN A 165 22.33 0.87 -14.78
N SER A 166 21.34 0.20 -14.20
CA SER A 166 21.53 -1.14 -13.65
C SER A 166 21.93 -2.13 -14.76
N GLU A 167 22.59 -3.23 -14.40
CA GLU A 167 22.92 -4.28 -15.36
C GLU A 167 21.66 -4.85 -16.03
N HIS A 168 20.60 -5.03 -15.25
CA HIS A 168 19.31 -5.51 -15.75
C HIS A 168 18.72 -4.61 -16.83
N CYS A 169 18.87 -3.29 -16.71
CA CYS A 169 18.30 -2.35 -17.69
C CYS A 169 19.22 -2.10 -18.89
N ARG A 170 20.54 -2.07 -18.65
CA ARG A 170 21.51 -1.65 -19.67
C ARG A 170 22.23 -2.80 -20.36
N HIS A 171 22.09 -4.01 -19.84
CA HIS A 171 22.73 -5.23 -20.34
C HIS A 171 24.23 -5.00 -20.62
N LYS A 172 24.97 -4.41 -19.66
CA LYS A 172 26.36 -3.97 -19.89
C LYS A 172 27.28 -5.15 -20.19
N ILE A 173 26.94 -6.35 -19.73
CA ILE A 173 27.68 -7.58 -20.05
C ILE A 173 27.51 -7.98 -21.53
N PHE A 174 26.37 -7.65 -22.14
CA PHE A 174 26.03 -8.05 -23.52
C PHE A 174 26.28 -6.96 -24.56
N GLY A 175 26.59 -5.73 -24.13
CA GLY A 175 26.77 -4.54 -24.96
C GLY A 175 28.22 -4.24 -25.36
#